data_AF-A0A7V5V456-F1
#
_entry.id   AF-A0A7V5V456-F1
#
_cell.length_a   1.000
_cell.length_b   1.000
_cell.length_c   1.000
_cell.angle_alpha   90.00
_cell.angle_beta   90.00
_cell.angle_gamma   90.00
#
_symmetry.space_group_name_H-M   'P 1'
#
loop_
_entity.id
_entity.type
_entity.pdbx_description
1 polymer ?
#
loop_
_entity_poly.entity_id
_entity_poly.type
_entity_poly.pdbx_seq_one_letter_code
_entity_poly.pdbx_strand_id
1 'polypeptide(L)'
;MTNESRKNTVRENTRLNWQQVRWECKPSELDFKSTQELEPVSHIIGQQEALDALEYSIESRAFGQNAFVRGLQGTGRLNMICSFLHNCQPRQQQKHDQCYVANFQQPDRPKLISLNAGDARFFKRWMKKFADFITKDLNARIESNGIKNKKDEIDSQTQKKVDELSQPFEKKLKASQLALVNYKTDEGLQTIISPVHDKQVLNPQQWQELVKEGKISEKQQQQVQQDIKKYSLEMRQMLKKINQIKRNAAEETQDLIEKKTRQILHAETAAISKKFHTSEVQDYLNDVVEDVIEQFFYSQKELFYPHKRYSVNILVSHKKSTDCPIIVERVPALSKLLGTIESKWGEKGPELSDHMSITAGTLLRADGGFLLLDARELLAEPGA
;
A
#
# COMPACT_ATOMS: atom_id res chain seq x y z
N MET A 1 22.55 -86.81 48.40
CA MET A 1 21.87 -86.45 47.13
C MET A 1 22.88 -85.75 46.24
N THR A 2 23.21 -86.34 45.10
CA THR A 2 24.18 -85.79 44.13
C THR A 2 23.65 -84.50 43.50
N ASN A 3 24.58 -83.62 43.10
CA ASN A 3 24.27 -82.31 42.54
C ASN A 3 23.39 -82.38 41.27
N GLU A 4 23.43 -83.51 40.56
CA GLU A 4 22.57 -83.82 39.41
C GLU A 4 21.11 -84.09 39.79
N SER A 5 20.84 -84.84 40.85
CA SER A 5 19.46 -85.09 41.29
C SER A 5 18.76 -83.79 41.70
N ARG A 6 19.45 -82.89 42.40
CA ARG A 6 18.91 -81.56 42.73
C ARG A 6 18.64 -80.71 41.48
N LYS A 7 19.52 -80.75 40.46
CA LYS A 7 19.33 -80.02 39.20
C LYS A 7 18.14 -80.54 38.37
N ASN A 8 17.92 -81.85 38.36
CA ASN A 8 16.78 -82.45 37.65
C ASN A 8 15.45 -82.16 38.35
N THR A 9 15.38 -82.22 39.69
CA THR A 9 14.15 -81.86 40.42
C THR A 9 13.78 -80.38 40.24
N VAL A 10 14.76 -79.47 40.19
CA VAL A 10 14.51 -78.05 39.90
C VAL A 10 14.04 -77.85 38.46
N ARG A 11 14.58 -78.59 37.48
CA ARG A 11 14.13 -78.54 36.08
C ARG A 11 12.71 -79.03 35.90
N GLU A 12 12.32 -80.12 36.57
CA GLU A 12 10.95 -80.64 36.51
C GLU A 12 9.96 -79.69 37.20
N ASN A 13 10.34 -79.13 38.35
CA ASN A 13 9.47 -78.22 39.12
C ASN A 13 9.35 -76.81 38.52
N THR A 14 10.26 -76.41 37.62
CA THR A 14 10.20 -75.12 36.90
C THR A 14 9.86 -75.28 35.42
N ARG A 15 9.52 -76.50 34.97
CA ARG A 15 9.11 -76.75 33.58
C ARG A 15 7.74 -76.15 33.31
N LEU A 16 7.72 -75.07 32.54
CA LEU A 16 6.48 -74.50 32.03
C LEU A 16 6.05 -75.23 30.76
N ASN A 17 4.76 -75.56 30.67
CA ASN A 17 4.15 -76.02 29.44
C ASN A 17 3.95 -74.83 28.48
N TRP A 18 3.90 -75.09 27.17
CA TRP A 18 3.80 -74.04 26.16
C TRP A 18 2.55 -73.15 26.32
N GLN A 19 1.47 -73.68 26.93
CA GLN A 19 0.28 -72.91 27.26
C GLN A 19 0.49 -71.91 28.41
N GLN A 20 1.43 -72.18 29.33
CA GLN A 20 1.71 -71.32 30.49
C GLN A 20 2.61 -70.13 30.15
N VAL A 21 3.26 -70.18 28.97
CA VAL A 21 4.16 -69.11 28.48
C VAL A 21 3.53 -68.29 27.36
N ARG A 22 2.27 -68.56 26.99
CA ARG A 22 1.51 -67.74 26.05
C ARG A 22 0.40 -67.00 26.78
N TRP A 23 0.20 -65.74 26.43
CA TRP A 23 -1.04 -65.04 26.76
C TRP A 23 -2.15 -65.51 25.80
N GLU A 24 -3.33 -65.78 26.33
CA GLU A 24 -4.49 -66.22 25.55
C GLU A 24 -5.66 -65.27 25.82
N CYS A 25 -6.07 -64.56 24.77
CA CYS A 25 -7.29 -63.75 24.81
C CYS A 25 -8.49 -64.70 24.71
N LYS A 26 -9.38 -64.70 25.71
CA LYS A 26 -10.62 -65.48 25.62
C LYS A 26 -11.68 -64.66 24.87
N PRO A 27 -12.12 -65.07 23.66
CA PRO A 27 -13.09 -64.29 22.89
C PRO A 27 -14.44 -64.13 23.60
N SER A 28 -14.77 -65.04 24.51
CA SER A 28 -15.98 -64.97 25.35
C SER A 28 -15.97 -63.83 26.37
N GLU A 29 -14.81 -63.21 26.63
CA GLU A 29 -14.68 -62.05 27.52
C GLU A 29 -14.90 -60.72 26.77
N LEU A 30 -15.13 -60.76 25.45
CA LEU A 30 -15.38 -59.58 24.62
C LEU A 30 -16.87 -59.48 24.30
N ASP A 31 -17.50 -58.35 24.64
CA ASP A 31 -18.94 -58.13 24.48
C ASP A 31 -19.37 -57.80 23.03
N PHE A 32 -18.56 -58.16 22.01
CA PHE A 32 -18.80 -57.86 20.60
C PHE A 32 -18.40 -59.04 19.69
N LYS A 33 -19.05 -59.17 18.53
CA LYS A 33 -18.75 -60.23 17.56
C LYS A 33 -17.74 -59.81 16.50
N SER A 34 -17.69 -58.52 16.19
CA SER A 34 -16.82 -57.94 15.18
C SER A 34 -16.32 -56.57 15.62
N THR A 35 -15.09 -56.21 15.26
CA THR A 35 -14.56 -54.87 15.51
C THR A 35 -15.30 -53.77 14.74
N GLN A 36 -16.14 -54.14 13.78
CA GLN A 36 -17.07 -53.21 13.11
C GLN A 36 -18.21 -52.72 14.02
N GLU A 37 -18.51 -53.44 15.09
CA GLU A 37 -19.55 -53.09 16.08
C GLU A 37 -19.03 -52.12 17.15
N LEU A 38 -17.71 -51.90 17.19
CA LEU A 38 -17.07 -51.04 18.18
C LEU A 38 -17.00 -49.60 17.69
N GLU A 39 -17.43 -48.68 18.55
CA GLU A 39 -17.15 -47.26 18.36
C GLU A 39 -15.65 -46.99 18.56
N PRO A 40 -14.98 -46.34 17.60
CA PRO A 40 -13.57 -46.00 17.75
C PRO A 40 -13.34 -45.11 18.97
N VAL A 41 -12.35 -45.47 19.80
CA VAL A 41 -11.95 -44.63 20.92
C VAL A 41 -11.35 -43.34 20.38
N SER A 42 -12.01 -42.22 20.66
CA SER A 42 -11.62 -40.88 20.19
C SER A 42 -10.75 -40.10 21.18
N HIS A 43 -10.49 -40.65 22.37
CA HIS A 43 -9.70 -40.04 23.43
C HIS A 43 -8.42 -40.82 23.72
N ILE A 44 -7.46 -40.18 24.39
CA ILE A 44 -6.14 -40.75 24.67
C ILE A 44 -6.26 -41.76 25.82
N ILE A 45 -5.90 -43.02 25.58
CA ILE A 45 -5.96 -44.08 26.59
C ILE A 45 -4.69 -44.07 27.45
N GLY A 46 -4.85 -44.07 28.77
CA GLY A 46 -3.76 -44.32 29.72
C GLY A 46 -2.73 -43.19 29.88
N GLN A 47 -3.08 -41.95 29.50
CA GLN A 47 -2.19 -40.77 29.57
C GLN A 47 -2.87 -39.58 30.27
N GLN A 48 -3.54 -39.84 31.40
CA GLN A 48 -4.40 -38.85 32.07
C GLN A 48 -3.60 -37.64 32.58
N GLU A 49 -2.45 -37.85 33.21
CA GLU A 49 -1.57 -36.75 33.65
C GLU A 49 -1.09 -35.86 32.48
N ALA A 50 -0.81 -36.46 31.32
CA ALA A 50 -0.37 -35.71 30.14
C ALA A 50 -1.52 -34.90 29.51
N LEU A 51 -2.75 -35.41 29.59
CA LEU A 51 -3.96 -34.69 29.20
C LEU A 51 -4.22 -33.50 30.11
N ASP A 52 -4.19 -33.70 31.43
CA ASP A 52 -4.42 -32.64 32.42
C ASP A 52 -3.39 -31.50 32.25
N ALA A 53 -2.12 -31.86 32.02
CA ALA A 53 -1.07 -30.88 31.74
C ALA A 53 -1.29 -30.11 30.43
N LEU A 54 -1.78 -30.79 29.39
CA LEU A 54 -2.09 -30.17 28.10
C LEU A 54 -3.31 -29.25 28.19
N GLU A 55 -4.37 -29.66 28.88
CA GLU A 55 -5.55 -28.86 29.16
C GLU A 55 -5.16 -27.58 29.91
N TYR A 56 -4.41 -27.70 31.00
CA TYR A 56 -3.86 -26.55 31.73
C TYR A 56 -3.06 -25.62 30.82
N SER A 57 -2.24 -26.16 29.91
CA SER A 57 -1.45 -25.34 28.98
C SER A 57 -2.28 -24.58 27.93
N ILE A 58 -3.44 -25.11 27.55
CA ILE A 58 -4.37 -24.48 26.60
C ILE A 58 -5.21 -23.41 27.30
N GLU A 59 -5.61 -23.66 28.54
CA GLU A 59 -6.37 -22.71 29.36
C GLU A 59 -5.50 -21.56 29.88
N SER A 60 -4.26 -21.84 30.24
CA SER A 60 -3.31 -20.84 30.72
C SER A 60 -2.84 -19.93 29.58
N ARG A 61 -3.18 -18.64 29.69
CA ARG A 61 -2.78 -17.60 28.72
C ARG A 61 -1.61 -16.74 29.19
N ALA A 62 -0.84 -17.23 30.16
CA ALA A 62 0.29 -16.47 30.68
C ALA A 62 1.38 -16.33 29.61
N PHE A 63 1.89 -15.11 29.46
CA PHE A 63 2.93 -14.79 28.49
C PHE A 63 4.17 -15.68 28.68
N GLY A 64 4.72 -16.19 27.57
CA GLY A 64 5.92 -17.05 27.58
C GLY A 64 5.65 -18.51 27.95
N GLN A 65 4.40 -18.91 28.23
CA GLN A 65 4.07 -20.32 28.45
C GLN A 65 3.81 -21.04 27.13
N ASN A 66 4.62 -22.06 26.86
CA ASN A 66 4.45 -22.97 25.72
C ASN A 66 4.49 -24.42 26.24
N ALA A 67 3.71 -25.30 25.61
CA ALA A 67 3.71 -26.73 25.95
C ALA A 67 4.76 -27.49 25.13
N PHE A 68 5.54 -28.34 25.79
CA PHE A 68 6.48 -29.26 25.14
C PHE A 68 6.06 -30.71 25.41
N VAL A 69 5.66 -31.43 24.36
CA VAL A 69 5.13 -32.80 24.49
C VAL A 69 6.17 -33.85 24.09
N ARG A 70 6.64 -34.60 25.09
CA ARG A 70 7.62 -35.69 24.92
C ARG A 70 6.98 -37.07 24.93
N GLY A 71 7.60 -38.04 24.27
CA GLY A 71 7.15 -39.43 24.26
C GLY A 71 7.89 -40.25 23.21
N LEU A 72 7.66 -41.56 23.20
CA LEU A 72 8.30 -42.46 22.24
C LEU A 72 7.90 -42.13 20.80
N GLN A 73 8.80 -42.39 19.85
CA GLN A 73 8.51 -42.22 18.42
C GLN A 73 7.47 -43.25 17.95
N GLY A 74 6.61 -42.87 17.01
CA GLY A 74 5.57 -43.75 16.47
C GLY A 74 4.25 -43.79 17.26
N THR A 75 4.15 -43.05 18.37
CA THR A 75 2.96 -43.00 19.24
C THR A 75 1.82 -42.11 18.72
N GLY A 76 1.97 -41.49 17.55
CA GLY A 76 0.93 -40.61 16.98
C GLY A 76 0.69 -39.30 17.73
N ARG A 77 1.63 -38.86 18.60
CA ARG A 77 1.53 -37.64 19.44
C ARG A 77 0.98 -36.41 18.73
N LEU A 78 1.47 -36.11 17.53
CA LEU A 78 1.02 -34.92 16.80
C LEU A 78 -0.47 -35.01 16.45
N ASN A 79 -0.92 -36.14 15.92
CA ASN A 79 -2.33 -36.38 15.60
C ASN A 79 -3.20 -36.36 16.86
N MET A 80 -2.66 -36.89 17.95
CA MET A 80 -3.28 -36.92 19.26
C MET A 80 -3.51 -35.51 19.82
N ILE A 81 -2.48 -34.65 19.82
CA ILE A 81 -2.58 -33.25 20.24
C ILE A 81 -3.53 -32.47 19.31
N CYS A 82 -3.43 -32.69 17.99
CA CYS A 82 -4.35 -32.06 17.04
C CYS A 82 -5.80 -32.41 17.36
N SER A 83 -6.11 -33.70 17.55
CA SER A 83 -7.46 -34.17 17.87
C SER A 83 -7.95 -33.58 19.18
N PHE A 84 -7.08 -33.51 20.20
CA PHE A 84 -7.38 -32.87 21.47
C PHE A 84 -7.74 -31.38 21.31
N LEU A 85 -6.91 -30.59 20.62
CA LEU A 85 -7.17 -29.17 20.37
C LEU A 85 -8.47 -28.93 19.58
N HIS A 86 -8.77 -29.79 18.60
CA HIS A 86 -10.03 -29.69 17.85
C HIS A 86 -11.25 -30.02 18.72
N ASN A 87 -11.12 -30.96 19.66
CA ASN A 87 -12.20 -31.32 20.59
C ASN A 87 -12.41 -30.26 21.68
N CYS A 88 -11.34 -29.67 22.21
CA CYS A 88 -11.42 -28.60 23.20
C CYS A 88 -12.01 -27.30 22.65
N GLN A 89 -11.96 -27.10 21.32
CA GLN A 89 -12.44 -25.89 20.63
C GLN A 89 -12.04 -24.59 21.35
N PRO A 90 -10.72 -24.35 21.55
CA PRO A 90 -10.28 -23.16 22.25
C PRO A 90 -10.81 -21.91 21.54
N ARG A 91 -11.33 -20.96 22.33
CA ARG A 91 -11.91 -19.73 21.80
C ARG A 91 -10.89 -18.60 21.79
N GLN A 92 -10.70 -18.00 20.62
CA GLN A 92 -9.87 -16.80 20.51
C GLN A 92 -10.65 -15.57 20.97
N GLN A 93 -10.06 -14.74 21.82
CA GLN A 93 -10.70 -13.52 22.36
C GLN A 93 -10.60 -12.33 21.40
N GLN A 94 -9.46 -12.18 20.71
CA GLN A 94 -9.23 -11.12 19.73
C GLN A 94 -8.60 -11.70 18.48
N LYS A 95 -9.25 -11.44 17.33
CA LYS A 95 -8.81 -11.83 16.00
C LYS A 95 -8.64 -10.59 15.16
N HIS A 96 -7.44 -10.41 14.65
CA HIS A 96 -7.14 -9.33 13.73
C HIS A 96 -6.84 -9.89 12.36
N ASP A 97 -7.43 -9.28 11.33
CA ASP A 97 -6.91 -9.43 9.98
C ASP A 97 -5.68 -8.53 9.88
N GLN A 98 -4.59 -9.05 9.29
CA GLN A 98 -3.32 -8.34 9.16
C GLN A 98 -3.06 -8.07 7.69
N CYS A 99 -2.80 -6.81 7.35
CA CYS A 99 -2.44 -6.44 5.99
C CYS A 99 -1.32 -5.40 5.92
N TYR A 100 -0.43 -5.58 4.94
CA TYR A 100 0.56 -4.57 4.57
C TYR A 100 0.01 -3.63 3.51
N VAL A 101 0.33 -2.36 3.69
CA VAL A 101 0.09 -1.29 2.71
C VAL A 101 1.38 -0.53 2.43
N ALA A 102 1.41 0.19 1.31
CA ALA A 102 2.55 1.03 0.95
C ALA A 102 2.83 2.08 2.04
N ASN A 103 4.10 2.40 2.23
CA ASN A 103 4.56 3.53 3.02
C ASN A 103 5.22 4.54 2.08
N PHE A 104 4.56 5.67 1.84
CA PHE A 104 5.03 6.64 0.83
C PHE A 104 6.28 7.40 1.29
N GLN A 105 6.46 7.55 2.62
CA GLN A 105 7.64 8.21 3.19
C GLN A 105 8.86 7.28 3.24
N GLN A 106 8.63 5.99 3.50
CA GLN A 106 9.68 4.97 3.56
C GLN A 106 9.26 3.74 2.74
N PRO A 107 9.45 3.74 1.40
CA PRO A 107 8.97 2.68 0.52
C PRO A 107 9.49 1.27 0.84
N ASP A 108 10.65 1.19 1.49
CA ASP A 108 11.29 -0.04 1.98
C ASP A 108 10.67 -0.57 3.29
N ARG A 109 9.76 0.18 3.92
CA ARG A 109 9.14 -0.14 5.21
C ARG A 109 7.61 -0.09 5.12
N PRO A 110 6.97 -1.11 4.54
CA PRO A 110 5.50 -1.20 4.47
C PRO A 110 4.83 -1.04 5.83
N LYS A 111 3.66 -0.38 5.86
CA LYS A 111 2.88 -0.18 7.09
C LYS A 111 1.97 -1.38 7.32
N LEU A 112 1.98 -1.92 8.54
CA LEU A 112 1.03 -2.94 8.97
C LEU A 112 -0.26 -2.26 9.44
N ILE A 113 -1.40 -2.73 8.94
CA ILE A 113 -2.73 -2.36 9.40
C ILE A 113 -3.40 -3.60 9.97
N SER A 114 -3.82 -3.51 11.24
CA SER A 114 -4.64 -4.50 11.92
C SER A 114 -6.11 -4.11 11.82
N LEU A 115 -6.94 -5.03 11.33
CA LEU A 115 -8.39 -4.85 11.16
C LEU A 115 -9.15 -5.90 11.96
N ASN A 116 -10.46 -5.73 12.14
CA ASN A 116 -11.28 -6.78 12.72
C ASN A 116 -11.33 -8.02 11.81
N ALA A 117 -11.57 -9.18 12.40
CA ALA A 117 -11.72 -10.44 11.67
C ALA A 117 -12.66 -10.33 10.46
N GLY A 118 -12.15 -10.66 9.28
CA GLY A 118 -12.88 -10.67 8.02
C GLY A 118 -13.01 -9.32 7.31
N ASP A 119 -12.55 -8.23 7.92
CA ASP A 119 -12.67 -6.89 7.36
C ASP A 119 -11.58 -6.57 6.33
N ALA A 120 -10.43 -7.26 6.30
CA ALA A 120 -9.35 -6.95 5.36
C ALA A 120 -9.74 -7.16 3.89
N ARG A 121 -10.58 -8.16 3.59
CA ARG A 121 -11.11 -8.37 2.22
C ARG A 121 -11.99 -7.21 1.78
N PHE A 122 -12.77 -6.64 2.70
CA PHE A 122 -13.57 -5.46 2.42
C PHE A 122 -12.68 -4.23 2.25
N PHE A 123 -11.68 -4.05 3.12
CA PHE A 123 -10.74 -2.93 3.03
C PHE A 123 -10.00 -2.92 1.69
N LYS A 124 -9.43 -4.07 1.28
CA LYS A 124 -8.81 -4.24 -0.05
C LYS A 124 -9.74 -3.85 -1.20
N ARG A 125 -11.02 -4.22 -1.13
CA ARG A 125 -12.01 -3.84 -2.15
C ARG A 125 -12.30 -2.34 -2.15
N TRP A 126 -12.36 -1.71 -0.98
CA TRP A 126 -12.55 -0.25 -0.86
C TRP A 126 -11.36 0.52 -1.40
N MET A 127 -10.13 0.11 -1.07
CA MET A 127 -8.93 0.71 -1.63
C MET A 127 -8.85 0.52 -3.16
N LYS A 128 -9.27 -0.64 -3.69
CA LYS A 128 -9.39 -0.83 -5.13
C LYS A 128 -10.38 0.15 -5.78
N LYS A 129 -11.56 0.36 -5.17
CA LYS A 129 -12.55 1.34 -5.64
C LYS A 129 -12.01 2.76 -5.59
N PHE A 130 -11.25 3.10 -4.56
CA PHE A 130 -10.59 4.39 -4.46
C PHE A 130 -9.54 4.59 -5.56
N ALA A 131 -8.74 3.57 -5.85
CA ALA A 131 -7.84 3.58 -7.00
C ALA A 131 -8.59 3.74 -8.34
N ASP A 132 -9.72 3.04 -8.53
CA ASP A 132 -10.60 3.22 -9.69
C ASP A 132 -11.10 4.66 -9.80
N PHE A 133 -11.53 5.27 -8.70
CA PHE A 133 -11.98 6.66 -8.62
C PHE A 133 -10.88 7.64 -9.07
N ILE A 134 -9.65 7.45 -8.59
CA ILE A 134 -8.51 8.28 -9.01
C ILE A 134 -8.28 8.20 -10.51
N THR A 135 -8.31 6.99 -11.08
CA THR A 135 -8.02 6.78 -12.50
C THR A 135 -9.13 7.26 -13.42
N LYS A 136 -10.41 7.11 -13.03
CA LYS A 136 -11.56 7.32 -13.92
C LYS A 136 -12.32 8.62 -13.67
N ASP A 137 -12.49 9.00 -12.41
CA ASP A 137 -13.48 10.01 -12.01
C ASP A 137 -12.84 11.31 -11.50
N LEU A 138 -11.61 11.26 -10.97
CA LEU A 138 -10.97 12.40 -10.32
C LEU A 138 -10.82 13.60 -11.27
N ASN A 139 -10.31 13.39 -12.48
CA ASN A 139 -10.16 14.44 -13.50
C ASN A 139 -11.50 15.11 -13.81
N ALA A 140 -12.55 14.33 -14.04
CA ALA A 140 -13.88 14.85 -14.33
C ALA A 140 -14.45 15.69 -13.16
N ARG A 141 -14.15 15.31 -11.91
CA ARG A 141 -14.56 16.09 -10.72
C ARG A 141 -13.76 17.38 -10.56
N ILE A 142 -12.47 17.37 -10.88
CA ILE A 142 -11.62 18.56 -10.90
C ILE A 142 -12.10 19.55 -11.97
N GLU A 143 -12.62 19.06 -13.10
CA GLU A 143 -13.19 19.88 -14.17
C GLU A 143 -14.64 20.32 -13.94
N SER A 144 -15.18 20.14 -12.73
CA SER A 144 -16.55 20.55 -12.40
C SER A 144 -16.73 22.07 -12.49
N ASN A 145 -17.96 22.50 -12.76
CA ASN A 145 -18.32 23.92 -12.97
C ASN A 145 -17.88 24.83 -11.81
N GLY A 146 -17.84 24.33 -10.57
CA GLY A 146 -17.40 25.11 -9.41
C GLY A 146 -15.92 25.49 -9.44
N ILE A 147 -15.06 24.65 -10.01
CA ILE A 147 -13.61 24.92 -10.15
C ILE A 147 -13.37 25.78 -11.40
N LYS A 148 -14.07 25.48 -12.49
CA LYS A 148 -14.04 26.28 -13.73
C LYS A 148 -14.41 27.74 -13.48
N ASN A 149 -15.54 28.00 -12.81
CA ASN A 149 -15.97 29.37 -12.53
C ASN A 149 -14.95 30.18 -11.71
N LYS A 150 -14.29 29.54 -10.74
CA LYS A 150 -13.25 30.20 -9.93
C LYS A 150 -11.97 30.44 -10.72
N LYS A 151 -11.60 29.51 -11.61
CA LYS A 151 -10.49 29.71 -12.55
C LYS A 151 -10.77 30.89 -13.48
N ASP A 152 -11.97 30.94 -14.06
CA ASP A 152 -12.39 32.04 -14.93
C ASP A 152 -12.39 33.39 -14.19
N GLU A 153 -12.73 33.38 -12.89
CA GLU A 153 -12.64 34.56 -12.03
C GLU A 153 -11.18 35.03 -11.85
N ILE A 154 -10.25 34.11 -11.56
CA ILE A 154 -8.81 34.41 -11.46
C ILE A 154 -8.29 34.94 -12.80
N ASP A 155 -8.65 34.30 -13.91
CA ASP A 155 -8.25 34.72 -15.26
C ASP A 155 -8.78 36.12 -15.59
N SER A 156 -10.05 36.41 -15.25
CA SER A 156 -10.65 37.74 -15.44
C SER A 156 -9.96 38.82 -14.59
N GLN A 157 -9.68 38.53 -13.31
CA GLN A 157 -8.96 39.45 -12.43
C GLN A 157 -7.52 39.69 -12.90
N THR A 158 -6.87 38.65 -13.41
CA THR A 158 -5.53 38.72 -13.98
C THR A 158 -5.51 39.58 -15.23
N GLN A 159 -6.48 39.38 -16.13
CA GLN A 159 -6.61 40.19 -17.34
C GLN A 159 -6.84 41.68 -17.00
N LYS A 160 -7.71 41.98 -16.02
CA LYS A 160 -7.92 43.35 -15.54
C LYS A 160 -6.63 44.01 -15.04
N LYS A 161 -5.83 43.31 -14.22
CA LYS A 161 -4.53 43.82 -13.73
C LYS A 161 -3.53 44.03 -14.87
N VAL A 162 -3.55 43.16 -15.88
CA VAL A 162 -2.72 43.32 -17.08
C VAL A 162 -3.15 44.55 -17.88
N ASP A 163 -4.46 44.74 -18.08
CA ASP A 163 -5.03 45.88 -18.80
C ASP A 163 -4.76 47.21 -18.09
N GLU A 164 -4.84 47.24 -16.75
CA GLU A 164 -4.50 48.41 -15.94
C GLU A 164 -3.03 48.86 -16.11
N LEU A 165 -2.13 47.92 -16.42
CA LEU A 165 -0.72 48.20 -16.69
C LEU A 165 -0.45 48.53 -18.16
N SER A 166 -1.10 47.83 -19.09
CA SER A 166 -0.85 47.98 -20.54
C SER A 166 -1.56 49.18 -21.14
N GLN A 167 -2.81 49.45 -20.79
CA GLN A 167 -3.61 50.52 -21.42
C GLN A 167 -3.00 51.92 -21.27
N PRO A 168 -2.48 52.34 -20.10
CA PRO A 168 -1.83 53.65 -19.97
C PRO A 168 -0.57 53.74 -20.84
N PHE A 169 0.19 52.65 -20.94
CA PHE A 169 1.39 52.58 -21.77
C PHE A 169 1.05 52.60 -23.27
N GLU A 170 0.03 51.88 -23.70
CA GLU A 170 -0.48 51.93 -25.09
C GLU A 170 -0.98 53.32 -25.47
N LYS A 171 -1.66 54.04 -24.56
CA LYS A 171 -2.08 55.43 -24.79
C LYS A 171 -0.88 56.37 -24.98
N LYS A 172 0.18 56.21 -24.17
CA LYS A 172 1.45 56.97 -24.33
C LYS A 172 2.10 56.67 -25.68
N LEU A 173 2.17 55.41 -26.09
CA LEU A 173 2.74 55.00 -27.37
C LEU A 173 1.93 55.60 -28.54
N LYS A 174 0.60 55.51 -28.51
CA LYS A 174 -0.25 56.11 -29.55
C LYS A 174 -0.04 57.62 -29.69
N ALA A 175 0.15 58.34 -28.58
CA ALA A 175 0.43 59.78 -28.60
C ALA A 175 1.77 60.12 -29.30
N SER A 176 2.74 59.20 -29.28
CA SER A 176 4.04 59.31 -29.95
C SER A 176 4.08 58.62 -31.32
N GLN A 177 2.94 58.25 -31.92
CA GLN A 177 2.86 57.47 -33.17
C GLN A 177 3.63 56.13 -33.10
N LEU A 178 3.59 55.47 -31.95
CA LEU A 178 4.17 54.14 -31.71
C LEU A 178 3.07 53.15 -31.31
N ALA A 179 3.34 51.85 -31.49
CA ALA A 179 2.46 50.76 -31.08
C ALA A 179 3.27 49.54 -30.62
N LEU A 180 2.67 48.69 -29.78
CA LEU A 180 3.21 47.39 -29.44
C LEU A 180 2.77 46.34 -30.46
N VAL A 181 3.71 45.53 -30.94
CA VAL A 181 3.42 44.41 -31.84
C VAL A 181 4.23 43.19 -31.44
N ASN A 182 3.65 42.01 -31.66
CA ASN A 182 4.38 40.75 -31.54
C ASN A 182 5.05 40.46 -32.89
N TYR A 183 6.38 40.47 -32.90
CA TYR A 183 7.21 40.19 -34.07
C TYR A 183 7.89 38.83 -33.90
N LYS A 184 7.90 38.02 -34.96
CA LYS A 184 8.52 36.70 -34.95
C LYS A 184 10.00 36.84 -35.27
N THR A 185 10.86 36.49 -34.32
CA THR A 185 12.31 36.39 -34.48
C THR A 185 12.73 34.91 -34.50
N ASP A 186 13.99 34.63 -34.82
CA ASP A 186 14.55 33.27 -34.78
C ASP A 186 14.49 32.66 -33.38
N GLU A 187 14.45 33.49 -32.34
CA GLU A 187 14.31 33.11 -30.93
C GLU A 187 12.84 32.99 -30.47
N GLY A 188 11.86 33.23 -31.35
CA GLY A 188 10.43 33.10 -31.07
C GLY A 188 9.63 34.41 -31.20
N LEU A 189 8.45 34.44 -30.59
CA LEU A 189 7.59 35.64 -30.58
C LEU A 189 8.11 36.64 -29.54
N GLN A 190 8.57 37.81 -30.00
CA GLN A 190 8.97 38.92 -29.12
C GLN A 190 8.04 40.10 -29.31
N THR A 191 7.62 40.72 -28.21
CA THR A 191 6.89 41.99 -28.26
C THR A 191 7.89 43.13 -28.46
N ILE A 192 7.69 43.95 -29.49
CA ILE A 192 8.52 45.11 -29.83
C ILE A 192 7.70 46.39 -29.93
N ILE A 193 8.36 47.54 -29.85
CA ILE A 193 7.76 48.86 -30.14
C ILE A 193 8.00 49.19 -31.61
N SER A 194 6.93 49.42 -32.34
CA SER A 194 6.94 49.73 -33.77
C SER A 194 6.36 51.12 -34.04
N PRO A 195 6.92 51.88 -34.99
CA PRO A 195 6.36 53.15 -35.43
C PRO A 195 5.09 52.97 -36.27
N VAL A 196 4.25 54.00 -36.24
CA VAL A 196 2.99 54.09 -36.99
C VAL A 196 3.11 55.20 -38.02
N HIS A 197 2.93 54.87 -39.30
CA HIS A 197 2.94 55.82 -40.42
C HIS A 197 1.69 55.60 -41.27
N ASP A 198 1.02 56.66 -41.70
CA ASP A 198 -0.24 56.58 -42.47
C ASP A 198 -1.30 55.63 -41.88
N LYS A 199 -1.41 55.63 -40.54
CA LYS A 199 -2.31 54.75 -39.75
C LYS A 199 -1.98 53.25 -39.84
N GLN A 200 -0.85 52.88 -40.44
CA GLN A 200 -0.34 51.50 -40.46
C GLN A 200 0.82 51.34 -39.47
N VAL A 201 0.80 50.24 -38.72
CA VAL A 201 1.90 49.86 -37.84
C VAL A 201 2.98 49.19 -38.68
N LEU A 202 4.19 49.73 -38.65
CA LEU A 202 5.29 49.26 -39.50
C LEU A 202 6.14 48.23 -38.75
N ASN A 203 6.44 47.12 -39.42
CA ASN A 203 7.45 46.19 -38.91
C ASN A 203 8.87 46.75 -39.16
N PRO A 204 9.92 46.16 -38.55
CA PRO A 204 11.29 46.64 -38.71
C PRO A 204 11.79 46.71 -40.17
N GLN A 205 11.31 45.80 -41.04
CA GLN A 205 11.69 45.76 -42.46
C GLN A 205 11.03 46.90 -43.25
N GLN A 206 9.72 47.08 -43.09
CA GLN A 206 8.92 48.14 -43.72
C GLN A 206 9.41 49.54 -43.30
N TRP A 207 9.81 49.70 -42.04
CA TRP A 207 10.40 50.95 -41.58
C TRP A 207 11.72 51.27 -42.30
N GLN A 208 12.59 50.27 -42.50
CA GLN A 208 13.86 50.46 -43.23
C GLN A 208 13.65 50.78 -44.72
N GLU A 209 12.62 50.20 -45.35
CA GLU A 209 12.26 50.50 -46.75
C GLU A 209 11.80 51.95 -46.92
N LEU A 210 10.90 52.44 -46.06
CA LEU A 210 10.41 53.82 -46.10
C LEU A 210 11.51 54.87 -45.83
N VAL A 211 12.51 54.51 -45.01
CA VAL A 211 13.71 55.33 -44.80
C VAL A 211 14.58 55.37 -46.07
N LYS A 212 14.77 54.24 -46.77
CA LYS A 212 15.51 54.18 -48.05
C LYS A 212 14.81 54.93 -49.18
N GLU A 213 13.48 54.93 -49.20
CA GLU A 213 12.66 55.66 -50.17
C GLU A 213 12.63 57.18 -49.93
N GLY A 214 13.28 57.68 -48.87
CA GLY A 214 13.33 59.11 -48.54
C GLY A 214 12.02 59.70 -48.04
N LYS A 215 11.01 58.86 -47.74
CA LYS A 215 9.70 59.28 -47.20
C LYS A 215 9.75 59.65 -45.72
N ILE A 216 10.84 59.32 -45.03
CA ILE A 216 11.07 59.65 -43.62
C ILE A 216 12.28 60.56 -43.51
N SER A 217 12.11 61.72 -42.87
CA SER A 217 13.19 62.69 -42.66
C SER A 217 14.17 62.21 -41.58
N GLU A 218 15.45 62.62 -41.65
CA GLU A 218 16.45 62.30 -40.62
C GLU A 218 16.03 62.76 -39.22
N LYS A 219 15.34 63.92 -39.11
CA LYS A 219 14.79 64.41 -37.85
C LYS A 219 13.71 63.48 -37.28
N GLN A 220 12.80 62.98 -38.12
CA GLN A 220 11.78 62.01 -37.69
C GLN A 220 12.41 60.69 -37.27
N GLN A 221 13.43 60.22 -37.99
CA GLN A 221 14.14 59.00 -37.64
C GLN A 221 14.84 59.12 -36.28
N GLN A 222 15.53 60.23 -36.01
CA GLN A 222 16.17 60.48 -34.72
C GLN A 222 15.14 60.57 -33.58
N GLN A 223 14.02 61.26 -33.80
CA GLN A 223 12.94 61.39 -32.81
C GLN A 223 12.32 60.03 -32.46
N VAL A 224 11.93 59.25 -33.46
CA VAL A 224 11.38 57.90 -33.27
C VAL A 224 12.38 56.99 -32.55
N GLN A 225 13.66 57.08 -32.89
CA GLN A 225 14.68 56.27 -32.23
C GLN A 225 14.89 56.65 -30.76
N GLN A 226 14.81 57.94 -30.41
CA GLN A 226 14.86 58.41 -29.02
C GLN A 226 13.61 57.97 -28.23
N ASP A 227 12.43 58.11 -28.83
CA ASP A 227 11.16 57.70 -28.21
C ASP A 227 11.11 56.18 -27.99
N ILE A 228 11.54 55.38 -28.98
CA ILE A 228 11.69 53.92 -28.82
C ILE A 228 12.64 53.59 -27.67
N LYS A 229 13.82 54.24 -27.59
CA LYS A 229 14.76 54.00 -26.48
C LYS A 229 14.13 54.33 -25.12
N LYS A 230 13.45 55.47 -25.00
CA LYS A 230 12.76 55.89 -23.77
C LYS A 230 11.68 54.88 -23.36
N TYR A 231 10.76 54.56 -24.27
CA TYR A 231 9.65 53.66 -23.98
C TYR A 231 10.09 52.18 -23.86
N SER A 232 11.24 51.79 -24.42
CA SER A 232 11.77 50.43 -24.26
C SER A 232 12.09 50.09 -22.81
N LEU A 233 12.54 51.06 -22.00
CA LEU A 233 12.82 50.86 -20.58
C LEU A 233 11.51 50.68 -19.79
N GLU A 234 10.53 51.55 -20.05
CA GLU A 234 9.18 51.46 -19.46
C GLU A 234 8.50 50.13 -19.85
N MET A 235 8.59 49.72 -21.12
CA MET A 235 8.07 48.45 -21.63
C MET A 235 8.69 47.25 -20.90
N ARG A 236 10.03 47.25 -20.72
CA ARG A 236 10.72 46.15 -20.03
C ARG A 236 10.25 46.02 -18.59
N GLN A 237 10.05 47.13 -17.89
CA GLN A 237 9.51 47.14 -16.53
C GLN A 237 8.05 46.67 -16.48
N MET A 238 7.23 47.11 -17.42
CA MET A 238 5.84 46.68 -17.57
C MET A 238 5.75 45.17 -17.83
N LEU A 239 6.50 44.64 -18.80
CA LEU A 239 6.54 43.21 -19.11
C LEU A 239 7.02 42.37 -17.91
N LYS A 240 8.00 42.87 -17.15
CA LYS A 240 8.43 42.21 -15.90
C LYS A 240 7.29 42.12 -14.89
N LYS A 241 6.52 43.20 -14.69
CA LYS A 241 5.34 43.21 -13.81
C LYS A 241 4.23 42.29 -14.32
N ILE A 242 3.93 42.31 -15.61
CA ILE A 242 2.94 41.43 -16.24
C ILE A 242 3.34 39.96 -16.06
N ASN A 243 4.60 39.61 -16.29
CA ASN A 243 5.09 38.26 -16.06
C ASN A 243 4.97 37.83 -14.60
N GLN A 244 5.21 38.73 -13.64
CA GLN A 244 4.99 38.44 -12.22
C GLN A 244 3.52 38.21 -11.91
N ILE A 245 2.62 39.05 -12.44
CA ILE A 245 1.16 38.89 -12.28
C ILE A 245 0.71 37.53 -12.83
N LYS A 246 1.19 37.15 -14.03
CA LYS A 246 0.89 35.85 -14.64
C LYS A 246 1.41 34.67 -13.83
N ARG A 247 2.61 34.78 -13.24
CA ARG A 247 3.17 33.75 -12.35
C ARG A 247 2.33 33.59 -11.08
N ASN A 248 2.01 34.69 -10.41
CA ASN A 248 1.17 34.66 -9.21
C ASN A 248 -0.23 34.08 -9.52
N ALA A 249 -0.82 34.42 -10.66
CA ALA A 249 -2.11 33.86 -11.08
C ALA A 249 -2.03 32.36 -11.37
N ALA A 250 -0.92 31.88 -11.94
CA ALA A 250 -0.67 30.46 -12.17
C ALA A 250 -0.54 29.69 -10.84
N GLU A 251 0.22 30.24 -9.88
CA GLU A 251 0.35 29.69 -8.51
C GLU A 251 -1.02 29.67 -7.81
N GLU A 252 -1.77 30.77 -7.84
CA GLU A 252 -3.11 30.86 -7.24
C GLU A 252 -4.10 29.85 -7.86
N THR A 253 -4.02 29.65 -9.17
CA THR A 253 -4.83 28.65 -9.89
C THR A 253 -4.44 27.23 -9.47
N GLN A 254 -3.13 26.95 -9.35
CA GLN A 254 -2.66 25.64 -8.90
C GLN A 254 -3.10 25.35 -7.47
N ASP A 255 -2.90 26.29 -6.53
CA ASP A 255 -3.33 26.17 -5.14
C ASP A 255 -4.84 25.94 -4.99
N LEU A 256 -5.64 26.63 -5.81
CA LEU A 256 -7.09 26.45 -5.85
C LEU A 256 -7.45 25.03 -6.27
N ILE A 257 -6.85 24.54 -7.36
CA ILE A 257 -7.12 23.21 -7.90
C ILE A 257 -6.66 22.14 -6.91
N GLU A 258 -5.47 22.28 -6.32
CA GLU A 258 -4.95 21.37 -5.32
C GLU A 258 -5.86 21.29 -4.09
N LYS A 259 -6.22 22.45 -3.50
CA LYS A 259 -7.12 22.51 -2.34
C LYS A 259 -8.45 21.84 -2.61
N LYS A 260 -9.00 22.04 -3.82
CA LYS A 260 -10.27 21.41 -4.22
C LYS A 260 -10.13 19.91 -4.43
N THR A 261 -9.03 19.48 -5.02
CA THR A 261 -8.70 18.07 -5.22
C THR A 261 -8.56 17.37 -3.88
N ARG A 262 -7.85 17.97 -2.93
CA ARG A 262 -7.70 17.49 -1.55
C ARG A 262 -9.05 17.35 -0.84
N GLN A 263 -9.96 18.32 -1.00
CA GLN A 263 -11.33 18.23 -0.46
C GLN A 263 -12.11 17.06 -1.06
N ILE A 264 -12.00 16.82 -2.37
CA ILE A 264 -12.65 15.70 -3.04
C ILE A 264 -12.09 14.36 -2.52
N LEU A 265 -10.76 14.24 -2.44
CA LEU A 265 -10.09 13.04 -1.94
C LEU A 265 -10.46 12.74 -0.49
N HIS A 266 -10.46 13.74 0.41
CA HIS A 266 -10.90 13.55 1.79
C HIS A 266 -12.37 13.13 1.89
N ALA A 267 -13.25 13.63 1.03
CA ALA A 267 -14.64 13.19 1.03
C ALA A 267 -14.77 11.70 0.65
N GLU A 268 -14.00 11.24 -0.34
CA GLU A 268 -13.97 9.84 -0.75
C GLU A 268 -13.31 8.93 0.29
N THR A 269 -12.18 9.35 0.90
CA THR A 269 -11.51 8.56 1.96
C THR A 269 -12.32 8.57 3.27
N ALA A 270 -13.07 9.62 3.58
CA ALA A 270 -13.97 9.64 4.74
C ALA A 270 -15.04 8.54 4.66
N ALA A 271 -15.49 8.16 3.45
CA ALA A 271 -16.42 7.04 3.28
C ALA A 271 -15.79 5.68 3.65
N ILE A 272 -14.47 5.55 3.47
CA ILE A 272 -13.68 4.38 3.89
C ILE A 272 -13.47 4.42 5.40
N SER A 273 -13.02 5.56 5.94
CA SER A 273 -12.79 5.75 7.39
C SER A 273 -14.03 5.46 8.23
N LYS A 274 -15.23 5.83 7.77
CA LYS A 274 -16.51 5.48 8.45
C LYS A 274 -16.80 3.98 8.55
N LYS A 275 -16.12 3.14 7.76
CA LYS A 275 -16.30 1.67 7.78
C LYS A 275 -15.23 0.97 8.60
N PHE A 276 -14.06 1.58 8.76
CA PHE A 276 -12.90 1.01 9.44
C PHE A 276 -12.42 2.00 10.50
N HIS A 277 -12.76 1.73 11.76
CA HIS A 277 -12.62 2.67 12.88
C HIS A 277 -11.26 2.60 13.59
N THR A 278 -10.20 2.20 12.89
CA THR A 278 -8.85 2.06 13.47
C THR A 278 -7.99 3.27 13.11
N SER A 279 -7.15 3.73 14.03
CA SER A 279 -6.28 4.89 13.81
C SER A 279 -5.30 4.66 12.67
N GLU A 280 -4.80 3.42 12.52
CA GLU A 280 -3.86 3.02 11.48
C GLU A 280 -4.46 3.19 10.08
N VAL A 281 -5.76 2.93 9.92
CA VAL A 281 -6.46 3.17 8.65
C VAL A 281 -6.62 4.66 8.39
N GLN A 282 -6.96 5.46 9.41
CA GLN A 282 -7.10 6.90 9.26
C GLN A 282 -5.79 7.56 8.84
N ASP A 283 -4.70 7.20 9.51
CA ASP A 283 -3.36 7.69 9.19
C ASP A 283 -2.96 7.32 7.76
N TYR A 284 -3.15 6.05 7.38
CA TYR A 284 -2.84 5.61 6.02
C TYR A 284 -3.69 6.33 4.97
N LEU A 285 -4.98 6.55 5.21
CA LEU A 285 -5.85 7.25 4.27
C LEU A 285 -5.44 8.72 4.10
N ASN A 286 -4.97 9.39 5.16
CA ASN A 286 -4.42 10.74 5.06
C ASN A 286 -3.14 10.73 4.22
N ASP A 287 -2.22 9.81 4.48
CA ASP A 287 -0.99 9.65 3.69
C ASP A 287 -1.30 9.38 2.21
N VAL A 288 -2.33 8.60 1.91
CA VAL A 288 -2.80 8.34 0.55
C VAL A 288 -3.29 9.64 -0.12
N VAL A 289 -4.01 10.50 0.60
CA VAL A 289 -4.44 11.80 0.04
C VAL A 289 -3.24 12.65 -0.34
N GLU A 290 -2.25 12.77 0.55
CA GLU A 290 -1.02 13.53 0.28
C GLU A 290 -0.24 12.96 -0.90
N ASP A 291 -0.10 11.63 -0.95
CA ASP A 291 0.59 10.95 -2.04
C ASP A 291 -0.10 11.17 -3.40
N VAL A 292 -1.43 11.13 -3.46
CA VAL A 292 -2.17 11.43 -4.70
C VAL A 292 -1.93 12.87 -5.14
N ILE A 293 -1.94 13.83 -4.21
CA ILE A 293 -1.65 15.24 -4.51
C ILE A 293 -0.22 15.38 -5.06
N GLU A 294 0.76 14.77 -4.40
CA GLU A 294 2.15 14.81 -4.84
C GLU A 294 2.32 14.24 -6.26
N GLN A 295 1.73 13.06 -6.52
CA GLN A 295 1.82 12.42 -7.83
C GLN A 295 1.06 13.18 -8.92
N PHE A 296 -0.04 13.84 -8.58
CA PHE A 296 -0.87 14.51 -9.57
C PHE A 296 -0.35 15.90 -9.97
N PHE A 297 0.25 16.65 -9.03
CA PHE A 297 0.67 18.04 -9.27
C PHE A 297 2.18 18.22 -9.43
N TYR A 298 3.01 17.37 -8.81
CA TYR A 298 4.45 17.59 -8.72
C TYR A 298 5.30 16.50 -9.39
N SER A 299 4.73 15.33 -9.67
CA SER A 299 5.45 14.24 -10.36
C SER A 299 5.40 14.41 -11.88
N GLN A 300 6.55 14.71 -12.50
CA GLN A 300 6.65 14.96 -13.95
C GLN A 300 6.98 13.71 -14.79
N LYS A 301 7.28 12.55 -14.20
CA LYS A 301 8.07 11.51 -14.90
C LYS A 301 7.62 10.05 -14.81
N GLU A 302 6.58 9.67 -14.07
CA GLU A 302 6.19 8.26 -13.99
C GLU A 302 4.76 7.99 -14.42
N LEU A 303 4.56 6.83 -15.06
CA LEU A 303 3.24 6.25 -15.22
C LEU A 303 2.66 6.00 -13.81
N PHE A 304 1.71 6.84 -13.42
CA PHE A 304 1.01 6.71 -12.16
C PHE A 304 0.03 5.54 -12.23
N TYR A 305 0.29 4.50 -11.42
CA TYR A 305 -0.55 3.31 -11.34
C TYR A 305 -1.21 3.17 -9.95
N PRO A 306 -2.32 3.90 -9.68
CA PRO A 306 -3.05 3.85 -8.41
C PRO A 306 -3.36 2.43 -7.93
N HIS A 307 -3.72 1.53 -8.87
CA HIS A 307 -4.08 0.16 -8.54
C HIS A 307 -2.92 -0.66 -7.95
N LYS A 308 -1.67 -0.39 -8.33
CA LYS A 308 -0.50 -1.04 -7.73
C LYS A 308 -0.11 -0.34 -6.43
N ARG A 309 -0.01 1.00 -6.47
CA ARG A 309 0.48 1.82 -5.36
C ARG A 309 -0.39 1.73 -4.11
N TYR A 310 -1.71 1.72 -4.26
CA TYR A 310 -2.68 1.66 -3.16
C TYR A 310 -3.26 0.25 -2.93
N SER A 311 -2.62 -0.78 -3.48
CA SER A 311 -3.03 -2.17 -3.22
C SER A 311 -2.79 -2.54 -1.76
N VAL A 312 -3.68 -3.39 -1.24
CA VAL A 312 -3.59 -3.95 0.11
C VAL A 312 -3.12 -5.41 0.02
N ASN A 313 -1.99 -5.70 0.65
CA ASN A 313 -1.46 -7.06 0.78
C ASN A 313 -2.04 -7.71 2.04
N ILE A 314 -2.99 -8.63 1.88
CA ILE A 314 -3.61 -9.33 3.00
C ILE A 314 -2.71 -10.50 3.38
N LEU A 315 -2.09 -10.41 4.55
CA LEU A 315 -1.24 -11.48 5.09
C LEU A 315 -2.06 -12.56 5.77
N VAL A 316 -2.98 -12.14 6.65
CA VAL A 316 -3.86 -13.03 7.38
C VAL A 316 -5.27 -12.46 7.35
N SER A 317 -6.25 -13.31 7.02
CA SER A 317 -7.67 -12.95 7.12
C SER A 317 -8.45 -14.09 7.74
N HIS A 318 -9.26 -13.72 8.74
CA HIS A 318 -10.04 -14.64 9.53
C HIS A 318 -11.51 -14.62 9.08
N LYS A 319 -12.22 -15.72 9.35
CA LYS A 319 -13.69 -15.73 9.32
C LYS A 319 -14.21 -15.04 10.59
N LYS A 320 -15.37 -14.37 10.50
CA LYS A 320 -16.12 -13.84 11.65
C LYS A 320 -16.68 -15.00 12.49
N SER A 321 -15.81 -15.59 13.29
CA SER A 321 -16.02 -16.81 14.10
C SER A 321 -15.12 -16.73 15.34
N THR A 322 -15.41 -17.53 16.36
CA THR A 322 -14.58 -17.63 17.58
C THR A 322 -13.46 -18.67 17.48
N ASP A 323 -13.39 -19.40 16.35
CA ASP A 323 -12.53 -20.56 16.16
C ASP A 323 -11.03 -20.22 16.19
N CYS A 324 -10.28 -20.83 17.06
CA CYS A 324 -8.85 -20.58 17.15
C CYS A 324 -8.08 -21.25 15.98
N PRO A 325 -7.11 -20.58 15.33
CA PRO A 325 -6.28 -21.22 14.32
C PRO A 325 -5.41 -22.31 14.96
N ILE A 326 -5.46 -23.53 14.42
CA ILE A 326 -4.59 -24.64 14.81
C ILE A 326 -3.77 -24.99 13.57
N ILE A 327 -2.48 -24.64 13.58
CA ILE A 327 -1.58 -24.84 12.45
C ILE A 327 -0.51 -25.85 12.84
N VAL A 328 -0.33 -26.86 12.01
CA VAL A 328 0.81 -27.79 12.10
C VAL A 328 1.82 -27.38 11.05
N GLU A 329 3.01 -26.97 11.47
CA GLU A 329 4.14 -26.78 10.56
C GLU A 329 5.06 -28.00 10.67
N ARG A 330 5.11 -28.76 9.57
CA ARG A 330 5.89 -30.01 9.51
C ARG A 330 7.33 -29.74 9.07
N VAL A 331 7.55 -28.64 8.35
CA VAL A 331 8.87 -28.23 7.86
C VAL A 331 9.11 -26.81 8.38
N PRO A 332 9.59 -26.67 9.63
CA PRO A 332 9.72 -25.39 10.31
C PRO A 332 10.95 -24.59 9.84
N ALA A 333 11.17 -24.54 8.52
CA ALA A 333 12.19 -23.70 7.93
C ALA A 333 11.90 -22.22 8.26
N LEU A 334 12.96 -21.42 8.46
CA LEU A 334 12.85 -20.02 8.86
C LEU A 334 11.91 -19.21 7.95
N SER A 335 11.99 -19.43 6.64
CA SER A 335 11.13 -18.79 5.63
C SER A 335 9.66 -19.20 5.72
N LYS A 336 9.37 -20.41 6.22
CA LYS A 336 7.99 -20.87 6.47
C LYS A 336 7.44 -20.27 7.76
N LEU A 337 8.26 -20.21 8.82
CA LEU A 337 7.84 -19.67 10.11
C LEU A 337 7.62 -18.16 10.06
N LEU A 338 8.57 -17.40 9.49
CA LEU A 338 8.55 -15.94 9.46
C LEU A 338 7.90 -15.36 8.20
N GLY A 339 7.90 -16.11 7.10
CA GLY A 339 7.45 -15.64 5.78
C GLY A 339 8.62 -15.25 4.88
N THR A 340 8.30 -14.77 3.68
CA THR A 340 9.28 -14.40 2.66
C THR A 340 8.99 -13.05 2.03
N ILE A 341 10.00 -12.47 1.41
CA ILE A 341 9.85 -11.35 0.47
C ILE A 341 10.23 -11.88 -0.90
N GLU A 342 9.25 -12.01 -1.78
CA GLU A 342 9.45 -12.57 -3.11
C GLU A 342 9.64 -11.46 -4.15
N SER A 343 10.81 -11.41 -4.77
CA SER A 343 11.04 -10.54 -5.92
C SER A 343 10.20 -11.00 -7.11
N LYS A 344 9.42 -10.07 -7.66
CA LYS A 344 8.69 -10.33 -8.91
C LYS A 344 9.67 -10.29 -10.08
N TRP A 345 9.43 -11.12 -11.08
CA TRP A 345 10.16 -11.07 -12.34
C TRP A 345 9.27 -10.44 -13.41
N GLY A 346 9.65 -9.26 -13.89
CA GLY A 346 9.01 -8.58 -15.01
C GLY A 346 9.67 -8.94 -16.34
N GLU A 347 9.11 -8.43 -17.45
CA GLU A 347 9.64 -8.67 -18.81
C GLU A 347 11.09 -8.19 -19.00
N LYS A 348 11.53 -7.23 -18.18
CA LYS A 348 12.88 -6.65 -18.23
C LYS A 348 13.82 -7.18 -17.14
N GLY A 349 13.45 -8.26 -16.45
CA GLY A 349 14.21 -8.85 -15.36
C GLY A 349 13.56 -8.63 -13.98
N PRO A 350 14.31 -8.81 -12.88
CA PRO A 350 13.77 -8.70 -11.53
C PRO A 350 13.25 -7.27 -11.26
N GLU A 351 11.99 -7.18 -10.83
CA GLU A 351 11.37 -5.95 -10.36
C GLU A 351 11.71 -5.72 -8.89
N LEU A 352 11.73 -4.44 -8.48
CA LEU A 352 11.93 -4.07 -7.08
C LEU A 352 10.77 -4.63 -6.24
N SER A 353 11.10 -5.33 -5.15
CA SER A 353 10.10 -5.85 -4.22
C SER A 353 9.34 -4.70 -3.56
N ASP A 354 8.01 -4.84 -3.47
CA ASP A 354 7.11 -3.88 -2.85
C ASP A 354 6.36 -4.50 -1.66
N HIS A 355 5.46 -3.75 -1.03
CA HIS A 355 4.63 -4.27 0.07
C HIS A 355 3.76 -5.47 -0.34
N MET A 356 3.53 -5.68 -1.64
CA MET A 356 2.79 -6.81 -2.19
C MET A 356 3.67 -8.07 -2.38
N SER A 357 4.99 -7.94 -2.27
CA SER A 357 5.94 -9.06 -2.35
C SER A 357 6.09 -9.83 -1.03
N ILE A 358 5.48 -9.36 0.06
CA ILE A 358 5.59 -9.98 1.38
C ILE A 358 4.58 -11.12 1.50
N THR A 359 5.03 -12.28 1.98
CA THR A 359 4.17 -13.43 2.31
C THR A 359 4.18 -13.71 3.81
N ALA A 360 3.04 -14.15 4.34
CA ALA A 360 2.89 -14.43 5.77
C ALA A 360 3.49 -15.79 6.13
N GLY A 361 4.34 -15.82 7.16
CA GLY A 361 4.79 -17.05 7.78
C GLY A 361 3.71 -17.74 8.64
N THR A 362 3.97 -18.98 9.05
CA THR A 362 3.07 -19.76 9.90
C THR A 362 2.91 -19.18 11.31
N LEU A 363 3.89 -18.45 11.84
CA LEU A 363 3.75 -17.73 13.11
C LEU A 363 2.62 -16.70 13.05
N LEU A 364 2.63 -15.84 12.02
CA LEU A 364 1.58 -14.83 11.85
C LEU A 364 0.22 -15.47 11.55
N ARG A 365 0.19 -16.56 10.78
CA ARG A 365 -1.06 -17.28 10.47
C ARG A 365 -1.67 -17.99 11.68
N ALA A 366 -0.84 -18.36 12.65
CA ALA A 366 -1.27 -18.97 13.91
C ALA A 366 -1.59 -17.92 14.99
N ASP A 367 -1.54 -16.62 14.66
CA ASP A 367 -1.77 -15.54 15.61
C ASP A 367 -3.12 -15.66 16.34
N GLY A 368 -3.05 -15.53 17.66
CA GLY A 368 -4.13 -15.81 18.61
C GLY A 368 -4.64 -17.25 18.62
N GLY A 369 -3.82 -18.20 18.16
CA GLY A 369 -4.05 -19.62 18.35
C GLY A 369 -2.81 -20.48 18.57
N PHE A 370 -2.81 -21.67 17.97
CA PHE A 370 -1.84 -22.72 18.25
C PHE A 370 -0.99 -23.06 17.02
N LEU A 371 0.32 -23.04 17.21
CA LEU A 371 1.30 -23.54 16.25
C LEU A 371 1.94 -24.80 16.84
N LEU A 372 1.80 -25.92 16.13
CA LEU A 372 2.39 -27.21 16.50
C LEU A 372 3.62 -27.45 15.64
N LEU A 373 4.75 -27.69 16.29
CA LEU A 373 6.05 -27.92 15.67
C LEU A 373 6.64 -29.25 16.17
N ASP A 374 7.31 -30.00 15.29
CA ASP A 374 8.21 -31.06 15.76
C ASP A 374 9.53 -30.41 16.20
N ALA A 375 9.84 -30.53 17.49
CA ALA A 375 11.03 -29.93 18.07
C ALA A 375 12.33 -30.45 17.44
N ARG A 376 12.37 -31.69 16.94
CA ARG A 376 13.57 -32.23 16.28
C ARG A 376 13.78 -31.58 14.92
N GLU A 377 12.70 -31.39 14.16
CA GLU A 377 12.76 -30.69 12.87
C GLU A 377 13.18 -29.23 13.09
N LEU A 378 12.62 -28.56 14.09
CA LEU A 378 12.98 -27.18 14.44
C LEU A 378 14.46 -27.05 14.80
N LEU A 379 14.97 -27.95 15.66
CA LEU A 379 16.38 -27.94 16.08
C LEU A 379 17.36 -28.37 14.97
N ALA A 380 16.87 -29.10 13.95
CA ALA A 380 17.69 -29.50 12.81
C ALA A 380 17.81 -28.40 11.76
N GLU A 381 16.86 -27.45 11.71
CA GLU A 381 16.85 -26.34 10.76
C GLU A 381 17.81 -25.22 11.19
N PRO A 382 18.83 -24.89 10.37
CA PRO A 382 19.79 -23.84 10.70
C PRO A 382 19.11 -22.46 10.81
N GLY A 383 19.17 -21.86 12.01
CA GLY A 383 18.67 -20.51 12.27
C GLY A 383 17.18 -20.41 12.57
N ALA A 384 16.47 -21.53 12.72
CA ALA A 384 15.07 -21.59 13.15
C ALA A 384 14.89 -21.48 14.67
#